data_AF-A0A9X1KT17-F1
#
_entry.id   AF-A0A9X1KT17-F1
#
_cell.length_a   1.000
_cell.length_b   1.000
_cell.length_c   1.000
_cell.angle_alpha   90.00
_cell.angle_beta   90.00
_cell.angle_gamma   90.00
#
_symmetry.space_group_name_H-M   'P 1'
#
loop_
_entity.id
_entity.type
_entity.pdbx_description
1 polymer ?
#
loop_
_entity_poly.entity_id
_entity_poly.type
_entity_poly.pdbx_seq_one_letter_code
_entity_poly.pdbx_strand_id
1 'polypeptide(L)'
;MRSENFDGEIWNEFQWELHLEEMELKTSQLKKFIESNLGQADSPPRWLKLLNESVSEQDALDAFIEEELMFEEAYFPDDDEFDGEDDFDEDEDLFFDSGFDEFDELDEDEESEDLDFAGEDWKYLSEEYALTDYGSIENLKVYTDSHNFGSKAMKIAESIPSAAERNDINAFITDTIQISAKLAAGYSFGFDRDVLGGNIAYCKKALYAANSALARLRDMKNRGYFSFAVYHNLHADLHELRNDIGIYVQDLREKFYEV
;
A
#
# COMPACT_ATOMS: atom_id res chain seq x y z
N MET A 1 14.68 -14.28 -6.15
CA MET A 1 14.10 -14.45 -4.79
C MET A 1 14.45 -15.81 -4.19
N ARG A 2 15.56 -15.87 -3.45
CA ARG A 2 15.76 -16.86 -2.39
C ARG A 2 16.31 -16.05 -1.23
N SER A 3 15.44 -15.65 -0.32
CA SER A 3 15.91 -15.00 0.89
C SER A 3 16.60 -16.04 1.77
N GLU A 4 17.93 -15.95 1.90
CA GLU A 4 18.75 -16.90 2.66
C GLU A 4 18.58 -16.77 4.19
N ASN A 5 17.64 -15.93 4.66
CA ASN A 5 17.25 -15.86 6.07
C ASN A 5 16.06 -16.77 6.45
N PHE A 6 15.45 -17.45 5.47
CA PHE A 6 14.42 -18.45 5.70
C PHE A 6 15.04 -19.84 5.52
N ASP A 7 15.11 -20.61 6.60
CA ASP A 7 15.79 -21.92 6.70
C ASP A 7 15.05 -23.04 5.91
N GLY A 8 14.62 -22.75 4.67
CA GLY A 8 13.77 -23.60 3.83
C GLY A 8 12.37 -23.86 4.37
N GLU A 9 12.00 -23.26 5.50
CA GLU A 9 10.70 -23.44 6.15
C GLU A 9 9.72 -22.37 5.68
N ILE A 10 8.58 -22.79 5.10
CA ILE A 10 7.48 -21.90 4.74
C ILE A 10 6.83 -21.40 6.04
N TRP A 11 6.94 -20.10 6.29
CA TRP A 11 6.36 -19.48 7.48
C TRP A 11 4.84 -19.43 7.37
N ASN A 12 4.17 -19.80 8.45
CA ASN A 12 2.74 -19.63 8.56
C ASN A 12 2.37 -18.16 8.85
N GLU A 13 1.09 -17.84 8.68
CA GLU A 13 0.53 -16.51 8.91
C GLU A 13 0.96 -15.89 10.26
N PHE A 14 0.92 -16.65 11.36
CA PHE A 14 1.23 -16.13 12.68
C PHE A 14 2.71 -15.76 12.84
N GLN A 15 3.61 -16.51 12.20
CA GLN A 15 5.04 -16.19 12.20
C GLN A 15 5.30 -14.88 11.44
N TRP A 16 4.66 -14.71 10.29
CA TRP A 16 4.71 -13.47 9.51
C TRP A 16 4.16 -12.28 10.31
N GLU A 17 3.04 -12.45 11.01
CA GLU A 17 2.48 -11.39 11.85
C GLU A 17 3.44 -10.93 12.95
N LEU A 18 3.99 -11.88 13.70
CA LEU A 18 4.95 -11.55 14.77
C LEU A 18 6.18 -10.83 14.22
N HIS A 19 6.73 -11.32 13.11
CA HIS A 19 7.88 -10.69 12.46
C HIS A 19 7.54 -9.26 12.03
N LEU A 20 6.43 -9.06 11.33
CA LEU A 20 6.02 -7.74 10.86
C LEU A 20 5.63 -6.79 12.00
N GLU A 21 5.12 -7.28 13.13
CA GLU A 21 4.86 -6.47 14.33
C GLU A 21 6.15 -5.98 14.99
N GLU A 22 7.15 -6.86 15.13
CA GLU A 22 8.47 -6.46 15.61
C GLU A 22 9.08 -5.39 14.71
N MET A 23 8.78 -5.47 13.42
CA MET A 23 9.30 -4.53 12.44
C MET A 23 8.63 -3.17 12.44
N GLU A 24 7.31 -3.14 12.46
CA GLU A 24 6.58 -1.88 12.62
C GLU A 24 6.94 -1.16 13.92
N LEU A 25 7.28 -1.89 14.99
CA LEU A 25 7.75 -1.28 16.21
C LEU A 25 9.06 -0.50 15.98
N LYS A 26 10.01 -1.05 15.21
CA LYS A 26 11.26 -0.38 14.85
C LYS A 26 10.99 0.78 13.90
N THR A 27 10.16 0.60 12.88
CA THR A 27 9.76 1.66 11.94
C THR A 27 9.06 2.80 12.66
N SER A 28 8.17 2.51 13.60
CA SER A 28 7.48 3.52 14.42
C SER A 28 8.44 4.29 15.33
N GLN A 29 9.48 3.62 15.84
CA GLN A 29 10.54 4.30 16.62
C GLN A 29 11.39 5.19 15.72
N LEU A 30 11.73 4.74 14.51
CA LEU A 30 12.46 5.53 13.51
C LEU A 30 11.66 6.76 13.07
N LYS A 31 10.38 6.58 12.70
CA LYS A 31 9.46 7.68 12.36
C LYS A 31 9.40 8.71 13.49
N LYS A 32 9.18 8.27 14.74
CA LYS A 32 9.18 9.16 15.91
C LYS A 32 10.51 9.87 16.13
N PHE A 33 11.63 9.19 15.89
CA PHE A 33 12.96 9.78 16.02
C PHE A 33 13.17 10.89 14.98
N ILE A 34 12.84 10.63 13.72
CA ILE A 34 12.89 11.60 12.62
C ILE A 34 12.01 12.81 12.94
N GLU A 35 10.75 12.58 13.34
CA GLU A 35 9.80 13.64 13.71
C GLU A 35 10.30 14.48 14.91
N SER A 36 10.87 13.83 15.92
CA SER A 36 11.38 14.50 17.13
C SER A 36 12.62 15.36 16.86
N ASN A 37 13.52 14.91 15.98
CA ASN A 37 14.75 15.62 15.64
C ASN A 37 14.54 16.75 14.64
N LEU A 38 13.51 16.65 13.79
CA LEU A 38 13.13 17.69 12.85
C LEU A 38 12.23 18.79 13.47
N GLY A 39 11.96 18.73 14.78
CA GLY A 39 11.17 19.75 15.47
C GLY A 39 9.70 19.79 15.05
N GLN A 40 9.16 18.67 14.54
CA GLN A 40 7.82 18.59 13.95
C GLN A 40 6.70 18.24 14.94
N ALA A 41 6.91 18.42 16.25
CA ALA A 41 5.92 18.05 17.27
C ALA A 41 4.56 18.78 17.15
N ASP A 42 4.55 20.00 16.60
CA ASP A 42 3.33 20.79 16.28
C ASP A 42 2.98 20.77 14.79
N SER A 43 3.57 19.85 14.01
CA SER A 43 3.36 19.79 12.56
C SER A 43 2.02 19.14 12.22
N PRO A 44 1.31 19.61 11.18
CA PRO A 44 0.09 18.95 10.72
C PRO A 44 0.37 17.48 10.33
N PRO A 45 -0.65 16.61 10.38
CA PRO A 45 -0.53 15.21 9.97
C PRO A 45 0.11 15.08 8.58
N ARG A 46 0.93 14.04 8.36
CA ARG A 46 1.65 13.85 7.09
C ARG A 46 0.73 13.85 5.87
N TRP A 47 -0.41 13.16 5.96
CA TRP A 47 -1.41 13.11 4.88
C TRP A 47 -1.91 14.51 4.48
N LEU A 48 -1.99 15.44 5.42
CA LEU A 48 -2.44 16.81 5.13
C LEU A 48 -1.33 17.60 4.42
N LYS A 49 -0.06 17.34 4.72
CA LYS A 49 1.05 17.95 3.97
C LYS A 49 1.03 17.48 2.52
N LEU A 50 0.94 16.16 2.31
CA LEU A 50 0.84 15.56 0.98
C LEU A 50 -0.35 16.11 0.20
N LEU A 51 -1.51 16.22 0.85
CA LEU A 51 -2.69 16.79 0.23
C LEU A 51 -2.52 18.25 -0.24
N ASN A 52 -1.73 19.05 0.47
CA ASN A 52 -1.41 20.43 0.07
C ASN A 52 -0.33 20.51 -1.02
N GLU A 53 0.53 19.48 -1.12
CA GLU A 53 1.62 19.38 -2.10
C GLU A 53 1.14 18.79 -3.43
N SER A 54 0.08 17.97 -3.40
CA SER A 54 -0.47 17.23 -4.54
C SER A 54 -1.53 18.01 -5.33
N VAL A 55 -1.76 17.57 -6.58
CA VAL A 55 -2.76 18.17 -7.48
C VAL A 55 -4.17 17.64 -7.18
N SER A 56 -4.28 16.37 -6.79
CA SER A 56 -5.54 15.73 -6.43
C SER A 56 -5.43 14.90 -5.14
N GLU A 57 -6.59 14.55 -4.57
CA GLU A 57 -6.67 13.70 -3.39
C GLU A 57 -6.25 12.25 -3.69
N GLN A 58 -6.30 11.83 -4.95
CA GLN A 58 -5.76 10.54 -5.41
C GLN A 58 -4.23 10.59 -5.40
N ASP A 59 -3.62 11.60 -6.03
CA ASP A 59 -2.15 11.75 -6.05
C ASP A 59 -1.57 11.89 -4.63
N ALA A 60 -2.30 12.55 -3.71
CA ALA A 60 -1.90 12.65 -2.31
C ALA A 60 -1.91 11.30 -1.58
N LEU A 61 -2.85 10.43 -1.95
CA LEU A 61 -2.94 9.07 -1.41
C LEU A 61 -1.86 8.18 -2.02
N ASP A 62 -1.59 8.30 -3.31
CA ASP A 62 -0.52 7.55 -3.99
C ASP A 62 0.84 7.88 -3.38
N ALA A 63 1.15 9.17 -3.23
CA ALA A 63 2.37 9.61 -2.55
C ALA A 63 2.46 9.10 -1.10
N PHE A 64 1.33 9.01 -0.39
CA PHE A 64 1.31 8.43 0.95
C PHE A 64 1.60 6.93 0.94
N ILE A 65 1.03 6.20 -0.02
CA ILE A 65 1.26 4.76 -0.17
C ILE A 65 2.72 4.50 -0.52
N GLU A 66 3.29 5.23 -1.48
CA GLU A 66 4.70 5.14 -1.85
C GLU A 66 5.62 5.42 -0.66
N GLU A 67 5.35 6.47 0.12
CA GLU A 67 6.11 6.75 1.34
C GLU A 67 6.05 5.62 2.35
N GLU A 68 4.87 5.05 2.59
CA GLU A 68 4.74 3.91 3.50
C GLU A 68 5.49 2.69 2.97
N LEU A 69 5.41 2.41 1.66
CA LEU A 69 6.13 1.28 1.03
C LEU A 69 7.65 1.43 1.13
N MET A 70 8.20 2.64 0.94
CA MET A 70 9.63 2.88 1.11
C MET A 70 10.12 2.53 2.53
N PHE A 71 9.30 2.75 3.57
CA PHE A 71 9.65 2.36 4.93
C PHE A 71 9.61 0.84 5.15
N GLU A 72 8.75 0.13 4.43
CA GLU A 72 8.67 -1.33 4.48
C GLU A 72 9.83 -1.95 3.66
N GLU A 73 10.12 -1.42 2.47
CA GLU A 73 11.22 -1.85 1.58
C GLU A 73 12.60 -1.64 2.21
N ALA A 74 12.83 -0.51 2.88
CA ALA A 74 14.08 -0.27 3.61
C ALA A 74 14.40 -1.33 4.67
N TYR A 75 13.43 -2.18 5.02
CA TYR A 75 13.63 -3.31 5.91
C TYR A 75 13.78 -4.68 5.22
N PHE A 76 13.25 -4.82 4.02
CA PHE A 76 13.51 -5.95 3.14
C PHE A 76 14.42 -5.48 2.00
N PRO A 77 15.66 -5.01 2.28
CA PRO A 77 16.58 -4.71 1.20
C PRO A 77 16.69 -5.96 0.35
N ASP A 78 16.57 -5.80 -0.97
CA ASP A 78 16.79 -6.91 -1.89
C ASP A 78 18.11 -7.57 -1.48
N ASP A 79 18.04 -8.86 -1.14
CA ASP A 79 19.21 -9.65 -0.70
C ASP A 79 20.34 -9.66 -1.77
N ASP A 80 20.09 -9.08 -2.96
CA ASP A 80 20.99 -8.92 -4.09
C ASP A 80 21.81 -7.59 -4.07
N GLU A 81 21.55 -6.62 -3.17
CA GLU A 81 22.30 -5.34 -3.10
C GLU A 81 23.33 -5.25 -1.95
N PHE A 82 23.45 -6.29 -1.12
CA PHE A 82 24.52 -6.39 -0.11
C PHE A 82 25.58 -7.45 -0.50
N ASP A 83 25.96 -7.52 -1.77
CA ASP A 83 27.21 -8.16 -2.14
C ASP A 83 28.32 -7.11 -2.01
N GLY A 84 28.95 -7.12 -0.84
CA GLY A 84 29.97 -6.14 -0.48
C GLY A 84 31.19 -6.21 -1.39
N GLU A 85 31.32 -5.23 -2.27
CA GLU A 85 32.63 -4.68 -2.65
C GLU A 85 32.61 -3.17 -2.40
N ASP A 86 33.28 -2.79 -1.31
CA ASP A 86 33.88 -1.46 -1.14
C ASP A 86 34.73 -1.16 -2.39
N ASP A 87 34.21 -0.37 -3.32
CA ASP A 87 35.05 0.54 -4.11
C ASP A 87 34.34 1.91 -4.15
N PHE A 88 34.80 2.76 -3.24
CA PHE A 88 34.64 4.20 -3.29
C PHE A 88 35.22 4.70 -4.61
N ASP A 89 34.38 5.02 -5.59
CA ASP A 89 34.70 6.03 -6.60
C ASP A 89 33.64 7.13 -6.54
N GLU A 90 34.08 8.27 -6.00
CA GLU A 90 33.44 9.57 -6.16
C GLU A 90 33.32 9.86 -7.65
N ASP A 91 32.11 9.90 -8.21
CA ASP A 91 31.72 10.95 -9.15
C ASP A 91 30.20 10.97 -9.31
N GLU A 92 29.70 12.20 -9.29
CA GLU A 92 28.31 12.63 -9.34
C GLU A 92 27.63 12.19 -10.65
N ASP A 93 26.42 11.63 -10.57
CA ASP A 93 25.25 11.98 -11.40
C ASP A 93 24.08 10.99 -11.17
N LEU A 94 23.47 11.06 -9.98
CA LEU A 94 22.16 10.47 -9.70
C LEU A 94 21.10 11.57 -9.81
N PHE A 95 20.68 11.87 -11.04
CA PHE A 95 19.39 12.50 -11.30
C PHE A 95 18.78 11.89 -12.56
N PHE A 96 17.72 11.12 -12.32
CA PHE A 96 16.62 10.82 -13.23
C PHE A 96 16.49 11.88 -14.35
N ASP A 97 17.03 11.60 -15.53
CA ASP A 97 16.64 12.30 -16.76
C ASP A 97 16.27 11.28 -17.83
N SER A 98 15.17 11.64 -18.46
CA SER A 98 14.55 11.09 -19.62
C SER A 98 15.48 10.63 -20.74
N GLY A 99 15.02 9.61 -21.47
CA GLY A 99 15.44 9.33 -22.83
C GLY A 99 15.97 7.91 -22.96
N PHE A 100 15.32 7.02 -23.71
CA PHE A 100 15.60 6.90 -25.15
C PHE A 100 17.10 6.71 -25.39
N ASP A 101 17.55 5.46 -25.52
CA ASP A 101 18.74 5.18 -26.32
C ASP A 101 18.66 3.76 -26.90
N GLU A 102 18.31 3.75 -28.19
CA GLU A 102 19.14 3.22 -29.27
C GLU A 102 19.98 1.96 -28.95
N PHE A 103 19.49 0.81 -29.41
CA PHE A 103 20.34 -0.35 -29.67
C PHE A 103 20.12 -0.87 -31.10
N ASP A 104 21.14 -0.58 -31.91
CA ASP A 104 21.69 -1.28 -33.08
C ASP A 104 20.78 -1.94 -34.13
N GLU A 105 20.98 -1.46 -35.37
CA GLU A 105 20.67 -2.12 -36.65
C GLU A 105 21.17 -3.58 -36.69
N LEU A 106 20.25 -4.54 -36.73
CA LEU A 106 20.47 -5.84 -37.38
C LEU A 106 19.21 -6.35 -38.09
N ASP A 107 19.34 -6.41 -39.42
CA ASP A 107 18.66 -7.22 -40.43
C ASP A 107 17.13 -7.13 -40.58
N GLU A 108 16.75 -6.57 -41.74
CA GLU A 108 15.48 -6.76 -42.44
C GLU A 108 15.24 -8.25 -42.71
N ASP A 109 14.41 -8.90 -41.90
CA ASP A 109 13.53 -9.97 -42.36
C ASP A 109 12.17 -9.83 -41.65
N GLU A 110 11.20 -9.29 -42.39
CA GLU A 110 9.79 -9.19 -42.05
C GLU A 110 9.17 -10.58 -41.82
N GLU A 111 9.11 -11.06 -40.59
CA GLU A 111 7.99 -11.88 -40.12
C GLU A 111 7.47 -11.32 -38.81
N SER A 112 6.31 -10.66 -38.90
CA SER A 112 5.56 -10.09 -37.80
C SER A 112 5.21 -11.17 -36.74
N GLU A 113 5.95 -11.19 -35.64
CA GLU A 113 5.60 -11.91 -34.40
C GLU A 113 4.62 -11.11 -33.50
N ASP A 114 3.95 -10.09 -34.06
CA ASP A 114 2.94 -9.25 -33.39
C ASP A 114 1.54 -9.90 -33.27
N LEU A 115 1.46 -11.22 -33.07
CA LEU A 115 0.18 -11.95 -33.03
C LEU A 115 -0.10 -12.76 -31.77
N ASP A 116 0.74 -12.68 -30.72
CA ASP A 116 0.48 -13.40 -29.47
C ASP A 116 0.00 -12.52 -28.29
N PHE A 117 0.05 -11.19 -28.39
CA PHE A 117 -0.42 -10.31 -27.30
C PHE A 117 -1.86 -9.79 -27.44
N ALA A 118 -2.43 -9.80 -28.66
CA ALA A 118 -3.75 -9.22 -28.95
C ALA A 118 -4.97 -10.05 -28.48
N GLY A 119 -4.75 -11.07 -27.65
CA GLY A 119 -5.77 -12.03 -27.23
C GLY A 119 -5.79 -12.35 -25.74
N GLU A 120 -4.90 -11.76 -24.93
CA GLU A 120 -4.82 -12.00 -23.48
C GLU A 120 -5.41 -10.87 -22.65
N ASP A 121 -5.87 -9.78 -23.27
CA ASP A 121 -6.49 -8.61 -22.62
C ASP A 121 -7.65 -8.98 -21.68
N TRP A 122 -8.35 -10.08 -21.98
CA TRP A 122 -9.44 -10.57 -21.13
C TRP A 122 -8.96 -11.14 -19.79
N LYS A 123 -7.69 -11.58 -19.68
CA LYS A 123 -7.13 -12.10 -18.43
C LYS A 123 -6.95 -10.98 -17.41
N TYR A 124 -6.56 -9.77 -17.85
CA TYR A 124 -6.47 -8.59 -16.98
C TYR A 124 -7.83 -8.18 -16.38
N LEU A 125 -8.94 -8.60 -16.98
CA LEU A 125 -10.28 -8.37 -16.45
C LEU A 125 -10.70 -9.37 -15.37
N SER A 126 -9.89 -10.41 -15.11
CA SER A 126 -10.17 -11.43 -14.11
C SER A 126 -9.44 -11.13 -12.79
N GLU A 127 -10.17 -11.22 -11.68
CA GLU A 127 -9.57 -11.12 -10.34
C GLU A 127 -8.51 -12.20 -10.12
N GLU A 128 -8.67 -13.39 -10.71
CA GLU A 128 -7.68 -14.47 -10.64
C GLU A 128 -6.30 -14.07 -11.20
N TYR A 129 -6.25 -13.25 -12.25
CA TYR A 129 -4.99 -12.76 -12.81
C TYR A 129 -4.36 -11.66 -11.94
N ALA A 130 -5.18 -10.85 -11.26
CA ALA A 130 -4.70 -9.89 -10.27
C ALA A 130 -4.05 -10.59 -9.05
N LEU A 131 -4.38 -11.86 -8.79
CA LEU A 131 -3.75 -12.68 -7.75
C LEU A 131 -2.49 -13.42 -8.22
N THR A 132 -1.88 -12.97 -9.31
CA THR A 132 -0.61 -13.50 -9.82
C THR A 132 0.46 -12.43 -9.74
N ASP A 133 1.73 -12.83 -9.74
CA ASP A 133 2.86 -11.88 -9.69
C ASP A 133 2.98 -11.04 -10.98
N TYR A 134 2.20 -11.37 -12.02
CA TYR A 134 2.11 -10.63 -13.28
C TYR A 134 0.86 -9.72 -13.35
N GLY A 135 0.01 -9.75 -12.32
CA GLY A 135 -1.15 -8.90 -12.20
C GLY A 135 -0.77 -7.45 -11.85
N SER A 136 -1.70 -6.53 -12.06
CA SER A 136 -1.61 -5.18 -11.49
C SER A 136 -2.51 -5.07 -10.27
N ILE A 137 -2.03 -4.41 -9.22
CA ILE A 137 -2.83 -4.10 -8.04
C ILE A 137 -4.07 -3.25 -8.38
N GLU A 138 -4.02 -2.48 -9.47
CA GLU A 138 -5.15 -1.70 -9.97
C GLU A 138 -6.30 -2.58 -10.49
N ASN A 139 -6.05 -3.87 -10.74
CA ASN A 139 -7.09 -4.83 -11.09
C ASN A 139 -7.69 -5.51 -9.83
N LEU A 140 -7.10 -5.30 -8.65
CA LEU A 140 -7.61 -5.84 -7.40
C LEU A 140 -8.74 -4.94 -6.88
N LYS A 141 -9.99 -5.41 -7.02
CA LYS A 141 -11.19 -4.66 -6.62
C LYS A 141 -11.07 -4.09 -5.19
N VAL A 142 -10.66 -4.91 -4.22
CA VAL A 142 -10.56 -4.47 -2.82
C VAL A 142 -9.56 -3.32 -2.62
N TYR A 143 -8.49 -3.26 -3.41
CA TYR A 143 -7.55 -2.15 -3.39
C TYR A 143 -8.14 -0.90 -4.05
N THR A 144 -8.73 -1.03 -5.24
CA THR A 144 -9.35 0.13 -5.92
C THR A 144 -10.48 0.74 -5.09
N ASP A 145 -11.28 -0.07 -4.41
CA ASP A 145 -12.33 0.39 -3.50
C ASP A 145 -11.75 1.08 -2.27
N SER A 146 -10.66 0.57 -1.68
CA SER A 146 -9.99 1.23 -0.56
C SER A 146 -9.36 2.56 -0.96
N HIS A 147 -8.74 2.61 -2.14
CA HIS A 147 -8.14 3.82 -2.70
C HIS A 147 -9.18 4.92 -2.93
N ASN A 148 -10.25 4.57 -3.64
CA ASN A 148 -11.37 5.48 -3.87
C ASN A 148 -12.00 5.97 -2.56
N PHE A 149 -12.15 5.07 -1.57
CA PHE A 149 -12.68 5.45 -0.26
C PHE A 149 -11.73 6.40 0.50
N GLY A 150 -10.42 6.14 0.48
CA GLY A 150 -9.40 6.98 1.11
C GLY A 150 -9.36 8.39 0.54
N SER A 151 -9.30 8.50 -0.79
CA SER A 151 -9.35 9.78 -1.51
C SER A 151 -10.63 10.57 -1.18
N LYS A 152 -11.79 9.89 -1.18
CA LYS A 152 -13.08 10.48 -0.79
C LYS A 152 -13.07 10.97 0.67
N ALA A 153 -12.45 10.22 1.59
CA ALA A 153 -12.36 10.60 2.99
C ALA A 153 -11.49 11.85 3.18
N MET A 154 -10.34 11.94 2.50
CA MET A 154 -9.48 13.13 2.48
C MET A 154 -10.23 14.36 1.97
N LYS A 155 -10.92 14.24 0.83
CA LYS A 155 -11.76 15.32 0.27
C LYS A 155 -12.82 15.82 1.24
N ILE A 156 -13.47 14.90 1.98
CA ILE A 156 -14.45 15.28 3.00
C ILE A 156 -13.78 16.01 4.15
N ALA A 157 -12.58 15.60 4.58
CA ALA A 157 -11.84 16.26 5.64
C ALA A 157 -11.50 17.72 5.28
N GLU A 158 -11.12 18.01 4.04
CA GLU A 158 -10.87 19.38 3.57
C GLU A 158 -12.10 20.29 3.67
N SER A 159 -13.29 19.71 3.50
CA SER A 159 -14.54 20.46 3.62
C SER A 159 -14.91 20.82 5.08
N ILE A 160 -14.22 20.25 6.07
CA ILE A 160 -14.49 20.47 7.49
C ILE A 160 -13.60 21.58 8.04
N PRO A 161 -14.17 22.68 8.58
CA PRO A 161 -13.39 23.76 9.18
C PRO A 161 -12.52 23.26 10.36
N SER A 162 -11.24 23.65 10.34
CA SER A 162 -10.25 23.23 11.32
C SER A 162 -10.08 21.71 11.43
N ALA A 163 -10.33 20.95 10.36
CA ALA A 163 -10.08 19.49 10.35
C ALA A 163 -8.66 19.13 10.80
N ALA A 164 -7.67 19.91 10.34
CA ALA A 164 -6.26 19.77 10.69
C ALA A 164 -5.99 19.83 12.20
N GLU A 165 -6.79 20.58 12.96
CA GLU A 165 -6.64 20.77 14.41
C GLU A 165 -7.42 19.71 15.22
N ARG A 166 -8.18 18.85 14.54
CA ARG A 166 -9.08 17.87 15.16
C ARG A 166 -8.47 16.48 15.11
N ASN A 167 -7.91 16.05 16.23
CA ASN A 167 -7.27 14.74 16.38
C ASN A 167 -8.17 13.55 16.03
N ASP A 168 -9.48 13.65 16.27
CA ASP A 168 -10.44 12.59 15.94
C ASP A 168 -10.66 12.43 14.43
N ILE A 169 -10.72 13.54 13.69
CA ILE A 169 -10.78 13.53 12.22
C ILE A 169 -9.44 13.03 11.66
N ASN A 170 -8.33 13.60 12.12
CA ASN A 170 -6.99 13.21 11.68
C ASN A 170 -6.77 11.71 11.85
N ALA A 171 -7.12 11.15 13.01
CA ALA A 171 -6.99 9.72 13.26
C ALA A 171 -7.93 8.86 12.39
N PHE A 172 -9.14 9.33 12.07
CA PHE A 172 -10.03 8.64 11.15
C PHE A 172 -9.48 8.61 9.72
N ILE A 173 -8.95 9.74 9.23
CA ILE A 173 -8.33 9.80 7.90
C ILE A 173 -7.10 8.92 7.84
N THR A 174 -6.21 8.99 8.84
CA THR A 174 -5.03 8.12 8.93
C THR A 174 -5.41 6.64 8.90
N ASP A 175 -6.36 6.20 9.73
CA ASP A 175 -6.81 4.80 9.70
C ASP A 175 -7.39 4.41 8.33
N THR A 176 -8.03 5.35 7.63
CA THR A 176 -8.64 5.08 6.32
C THR A 176 -7.59 4.89 5.23
N ILE A 177 -6.61 5.78 5.13
CA ILE A 177 -5.59 5.73 4.08
C ILE A 177 -4.58 4.60 4.32
N GLN A 178 -4.40 4.18 5.58
CA GLN A 178 -3.63 2.99 5.92
C GLN A 178 -4.24 1.70 5.36
N ILE A 179 -5.54 1.66 5.06
CA ILE A 179 -6.16 0.48 4.43
C ILE A 179 -5.49 0.19 3.08
N SER A 180 -5.44 1.20 2.21
CA SER A 180 -4.83 1.07 0.88
C SER A 180 -3.33 0.81 0.96
N ALA A 181 -2.62 1.54 1.84
CA ALA A 181 -1.18 1.34 2.03
C ALA A 181 -0.84 -0.09 2.47
N LYS A 182 -1.62 -0.68 3.39
CA LYS A 182 -1.40 -2.05 3.85
C LYS A 182 -1.83 -3.10 2.81
N LEU A 183 -2.86 -2.83 2.00
CA LEU A 183 -3.18 -3.70 0.85
C LEU A 183 -2.07 -3.68 -0.20
N ALA A 184 -1.51 -2.49 -0.50
CA ALA A 184 -0.38 -2.35 -1.41
C ALA A 184 0.87 -3.06 -0.89
N ALA A 185 1.20 -2.89 0.39
CA ALA A 185 2.30 -3.61 1.03
C ALA A 185 2.08 -5.13 1.00
N GLY A 186 0.85 -5.61 1.20
CA GLY A 186 0.57 -7.04 1.07
C GLY A 186 0.76 -7.54 -0.35
N TYR A 187 0.28 -6.78 -1.34
CA TYR A 187 0.43 -7.10 -2.75
C TYR A 187 1.91 -7.17 -3.19
N SER A 188 2.77 -6.28 -2.68
CA SER A 188 4.19 -6.25 -3.04
C SER A 188 4.99 -7.46 -2.55
N PHE A 189 4.48 -8.22 -1.57
CA PHE A 189 5.08 -9.51 -1.19
C PHE A 189 4.88 -10.60 -2.25
N GLY A 190 3.89 -10.46 -3.12
CA GLY A 190 3.54 -11.47 -4.13
C GLY A 190 2.62 -12.57 -3.60
N PHE A 191 2.48 -13.62 -4.42
CA PHE A 191 1.49 -14.68 -4.19
C PHE A 191 2.09 -16.09 -4.13
N ASP A 192 3.42 -16.20 -4.21
CA ASP A 192 4.14 -17.44 -3.99
C ASP A 192 4.00 -17.94 -2.55
N ARG A 193 3.95 -19.26 -2.36
CA ARG A 193 3.57 -19.86 -1.07
C ARG A 193 4.48 -19.48 0.09
N ASP A 194 5.76 -19.29 -0.15
CA ASP A 194 6.76 -18.91 0.85
C ASP A 194 6.58 -17.46 1.37
N VAL A 195 6.06 -16.56 0.53
CA VAL A 195 5.84 -15.14 0.85
C VAL A 195 4.36 -14.76 1.07
N LEU A 196 3.42 -15.62 0.65
CA LEU A 196 1.98 -15.40 0.75
C LEU A 196 1.49 -15.19 2.20
N GLY A 197 2.20 -15.76 3.18
CA GLY A 197 1.92 -15.48 4.58
C GLY A 197 2.14 -14.01 4.98
N GLY A 198 3.14 -13.34 4.37
CA GLY A 198 3.39 -11.91 4.53
C GLY A 198 2.28 -11.07 3.91
N ASN A 199 1.84 -11.43 2.70
CA ASN A 199 0.69 -10.80 2.03
C ASN A 199 -0.59 -10.88 2.89
N ILE A 200 -0.91 -12.08 3.42
CA ILE A 200 -2.05 -12.29 4.33
C ILE A 200 -1.93 -11.40 5.58
N ALA A 201 -0.75 -11.34 6.20
CA ALA A 201 -0.53 -10.55 7.40
C ALA A 201 -0.77 -9.05 7.16
N TYR A 202 -0.34 -8.51 6.02
CA TYR A 202 -0.61 -7.12 5.65
C TYR A 202 -2.10 -6.87 5.35
N CYS A 203 -2.77 -7.78 4.65
CA CYS A 203 -4.21 -7.69 4.41
C CYS A 203 -5.01 -7.72 5.74
N LYS A 204 -4.55 -8.46 6.75
CA LYS A 204 -5.11 -8.40 8.11
C LYS A 204 -4.88 -7.06 8.79
N LYS A 205 -3.74 -6.42 8.58
CA LYS A 205 -3.48 -5.05 9.06
C LYS A 205 -4.41 -4.04 8.39
N ALA A 206 -4.66 -4.17 7.08
CA ALA A 206 -5.68 -3.37 6.37
C ALA A 206 -7.07 -3.58 6.99
N LEU A 207 -7.44 -4.82 7.30
CA LEU A 207 -8.69 -5.14 7.98
C LEU A 207 -8.78 -4.52 9.39
N TYR A 208 -7.67 -4.52 10.15
CA TYR A 208 -7.60 -3.87 11.45
C TYR A 208 -7.82 -2.35 11.32
N ALA A 209 -7.14 -1.71 10.36
CA ALA A 209 -7.30 -0.29 10.06
C ALA A 209 -8.75 0.06 9.69
N ALA A 210 -9.41 -0.74 8.85
CA ALA A 210 -10.82 -0.56 8.49
C ALA A 210 -11.77 -0.67 9.70
N ASN A 211 -11.54 -1.63 10.60
CA ASN A 211 -12.32 -1.75 11.84
C ASN A 211 -12.09 -0.54 12.77
N SER A 212 -10.85 -0.06 12.88
CA SER A 212 -10.52 1.13 13.67
C SER A 212 -11.18 2.39 13.10
N ALA A 213 -11.13 2.58 11.78
CA ALA A 213 -11.80 3.67 11.08
C ALA A 213 -13.32 3.65 11.32
N LEU A 214 -13.98 2.48 11.25
CA LEU A 214 -15.41 2.34 11.56
C LEU A 214 -15.73 2.73 13.00
N ALA A 215 -14.90 2.30 13.96
CA ALA A 215 -15.07 2.66 15.36
C ALA A 215 -14.97 4.18 15.57
N ARG A 216 -13.97 4.84 14.96
CA ARG A 216 -13.82 6.30 15.03
C ARG A 216 -14.97 7.04 14.37
N LEU A 217 -15.40 6.59 13.18
CA LEU A 217 -16.53 7.18 12.48
C LEU A 217 -17.79 7.15 13.36
N ARG A 218 -18.07 6.01 14.00
CA ARG A 218 -19.18 5.86 14.96
C ARG A 218 -19.05 6.84 16.13
N ASP A 219 -17.86 7.02 16.69
CA ASP A 219 -17.61 7.93 17.82
C ASP A 219 -17.75 9.42 17.42
N MET A 220 -17.63 9.73 16.13
CA MET A 220 -17.81 11.07 15.58
C MET A 220 -19.26 11.40 15.18
N LYS A 221 -20.16 10.40 15.13
CA LYS A 221 -21.55 10.54 14.60
C LYS A 221 -22.31 11.77 15.11
N ASN A 222 -22.20 12.08 16.41
CA ASN A 222 -22.96 13.16 17.06
C ASN A 222 -22.13 14.43 17.30
N ARG A 223 -20.91 14.52 16.75
CA ARG A 223 -20.01 15.66 16.96
C ARG A 223 -20.26 16.83 16.02
N GLY A 224 -21.18 16.67 15.07
CA GLY A 224 -21.58 17.73 14.12
C GLY A 224 -20.60 17.94 12.96
N TYR A 225 -19.67 17.01 12.74
CA TYR A 225 -18.69 17.10 11.64
C TYR A 225 -19.31 16.81 10.27
N PHE A 226 -20.32 15.93 10.25
CA PHE A 226 -20.94 15.46 9.03
C PHE A 226 -22.45 15.73 9.07
N SER A 227 -23.04 15.96 7.89
CA SER A 227 -24.47 15.78 7.74
C SER A 227 -24.83 14.30 7.91
N PHE A 228 -26.09 14.00 8.26
CA PHE A 228 -26.54 12.62 8.39
C PHE A 228 -26.30 11.79 7.12
N ALA A 229 -26.54 12.38 5.94
CA ALA A 229 -26.32 11.72 4.67
C ALA A 229 -24.84 11.38 4.42
N VAL A 230 -23.93 12.32 4.71
CA VAL A 230 -22.48 12.10 4.56
C VAL A 230 -22.01 11.01 5.53
N TYR A 231 -22.41 11.08 6.80
CA TYR A 231 -22.10 10.04 7.78
C TYR A 231 -22.60 8.66 7.35
N HIS A 232 -23.86 8.58 6.90
CA HIS A 232 -24.47 7.31 6.50
C HIS A 232 -23.74 6.68 5.32
N ASN A 233 -23.40 7.47 4.29
CA ASN A 233 -22.69 6.97 3.13
C ASN A 233 -21.27 6.52 3.50
N LEU A 234 -20.53 7.32 4.28
CA LEU A 234 -19.20 6.92 4.76
C LEU A 234 -19.25 5.61 5.55
N HIS A 235 -20.24 5.46 6.42
CA HIS A 235 -20.39 4.25 7.20
C HIS A 235 -20.77 3.05 6.33
N ALA A 236 -21.65 3.22 5.35
CA ALA A 236 -22.06 2.14 4.45
C ALA A 236 -20.87 1.67 3.61
N ASP A 237 -20.20 2.58 2.92
CA ASP A 237 -19.07 2.29 2.04
C ASP A 237 -17.92 1.63 2.82
N LEU A 238 -17.54 2.18 3.98
CA LEU A 238 -16.46 1.61 4.80
C LEU A 238 -16.81 0.25 5.39
N HIS A 239 -18.08 0.01 5.72
CA HIS A 239 -18.53 -1.28 6.24
C HIS A 239 -18.50 -2.35 5.16
N GLU A 240 -18.86 -2.01 3.92
CA GLU A 240 -18.75 -2.89 2.76
C GLU A 240 -17.29 -3.20 2.46
N LEU A 241 -16.43 -2.18 2.33
CA LEU A 241 -14.99 -2.33 2.13
C LEU A 241 -14.35 -3.24 3.18
N ARG A 242 -14.69 -3.05 4.45
CA ARG A 242 -14.20 -3.90 5.55
C ARG A 242 -14.58 -5.37 5.36
N ASN A 243 -15.76 -5.66 4.83
CA ASN A 243 -16.19 -7.04 4.59
C ASN A 243 -15.47 -7.64 3.39
N ASP A 244 -15.31 -6.86 2.31
CA ASP A 244 -14.58 -7.27 1.11
C ASP A 244 -13.11 -7.62 1.46
N ILE A 245 -12.44 -6.82 2.30
CA ILE A 245 -11.10 -7.16 2.82
C ILE A 245 -11.14 -8.46 3.62
N GLY A 246 -12.18 -8.68 4.43
CA GLY A 246 -12.32 -9.91 5.22
C GLY A 246 -12.48 -11.17 4.37
N ILE A 247 -13.20 -11.07 3.25
CA ILE A 247 -13.34 -12.12 2.24
C ILE A 247 -12.01 -12.35 1.55
N TYR A 248 -11.36 -11.28 1.08
CA TYR A 248 -10.06 -11.34 0.42
C TYR A 248 -8.99 -12.06 1.26
N VAL A 249 -8.94 -11.79 2.57
CA VAL A 249 -8.05 -12.51 3.50
C VAL A 249 -8.36 -14.02 3.55
N GLN A 250 -9.64 -14.43 3.44
CA GLN A 250 -9.97 -15.86 3.37
C GLN A 250 -9.54 -16.46 2.04
N ASP A 251 -9.74 -15.77 0.93
CA ASP A 251 -9.34 -16.27 -0.40
C ASP A 251 -7.83 -16.51 -0.47
N LEU A 252 -7.02 -15.61 0.11
CA LEU A 252 -5.57 -15.79 0.22
C LEU A 252 -5.18 -16.97 1.13
N ARG A 253 -5.92 -17.21 2.22
CA ARG A 253 -5.69 -18.38 3.09
C ARG A 253 -6.02 -19.67 2.38
N GLU A 254 -7.13 -19.72 1.65
CA GLU A 254 -7.49 -20.88 0.83
C GLU A 254 -6.34 -21.19 -0.14
N LYS A 255 -5.83 -20.17 -0.85
CA LYS A 255 -4.65 -20.31 -1.72
C LYS A 255 -3.40 -20.84 -0.99
N PHE A 256 -3.16 -20.39 0.25
CA PHE A 256 -2.00 -20.85 1.04
C PHE A 256 -2.09 -22.33 1.47
N TYR A 257 -3.31 -22.81 1.77
CA TYR A 257 -3.54 -24.17 2.30
C TYR A 257 -3.95 -25.21 1.25
N GLU A 258 -4.40 -24.81 0.05
CA GLU A 258 -4.86 -25.73 -1.00
C GLU A 258 -3.73 -26.38 -1.82
N VAL A 259 -2.46 -26.02 -1.60
CA VAL A 259 -1.28 -26.61 -2.29
C VAL A 259 -0.59 -27.69 -1.47
#